data_AF-A0A942F446-F1
#
_entry.id   AF-A0A942F446-F1
#
_cell.length_a   1.000
_cell.length_b   1.000
_cell.length_c   1.000
_cell.angle_alpha   90.00
_cell.angle_beta   90.00
_cell.angle_gamma   90.00
#
_symmetry.space_group_name_H-M   'P 1'
#
loop_
_entity.id
_entity.type
_entity.pdbx_description
1 polymer ?
#
loop_
_entity_poly.entity_id
_entity_poly.type
_entity_poly.pdbx_seq_one_letter_code
_entity_poly.pdbx_strand_id
1 'polypeptide(L)' 'MAGMLQIITYLLAFYLVVKGLEILQIALASNREKRGGIITFGALVLIACIIAAGGFVSMQDQQAQSLSSDR' A
#
# COMPACT_ATOMS: atom_id res chain seq x y z
N MET A 1 8.82 20.20 -9.38
CA MET A 1 8.89 18.72 -9.50
C MET A 1 7.80 17.97 -8.72
N ALA A 2 6.93 18.66 -7.97
CA ALA A 2 5.89 18.02 -7.16
C ALA A 2 4.93 17.11 -7.94
N GLY A 3 4.53 17.48 -9.16
CA GLY A 3 3.64 16.65 -9.97
C GLY A 3 4.23 15.28 -10.35
N MET A 4 5.54 15.18 -10.58
CA MET A 4 6.19 13.90 -10.85
C MET A 4 6.24 13.02 -9.61
N LEU A 5 6.57 13.61 -8.45
CA LEU A 5 6.59 12.91 -7.17
C LEU A 5 5.20 12.37 -6.82
N GLN A 6 4.14 13.15 -7.11
CA GLN A 6 2.76 12.76 -6.91
C GLN A 6 2.39 11.52 -7.71
N ILE A 7 2.70 11.50 -9.00
CA ILE A 7 2.45 10.34 -9.87
C ILE A 7 3.17 9.09 -9.35
N ILE A 8 4.45 9.20 -8.98
CA ILE A 8 5.26 8.07 -8.50
C ILE A 8 4.67 7.49 -7.21
N THR A 9 4.21 8.31 -6.27
CA THR A 9 3.63 7.82 -5.02
C THR A 9 2.25 7.19 -5.23
N TYR A 10 1.42 7.72 -6.14
CA TYR A 10 0.16 7.05 -6.48
C TYR A 10 0.43 5.67 -7.10
N LEU A 11 1.45 5.55 -7.95
CA LEU A 11 1.90 4.26 -8.48
C LEU A 11 2.43 3.33 -7.37
N LEU A 12 3.19 3.87 -6.41
CA LEU A 12 3.69 3.12 -5.25
C LEU A 12 2.54 2.64 -4.35
N ALA A 13 1.56 3.50 -4.07
CA ALA A 13 0.39 3.18 -3.26
C ALA A 13 -0.44 2.07 -3.91
N PHE A 14 -0.67 2.17 -5.22
CA PHE A 14 -1.31 1.11 -6.00
C PHE A 14 -0.51 -0.19 -5.95
N TYR A 15 0.81 -0.11 -6.18
CA TYR A 15 1.71 -1.25 -6.12
C TYR A 15 1.66 -1.96 -4.75
N LEU A 16 1.66 -1.22 -3.64
CA LEU A 16 1.57 -1.76 -2.29
C LEU A 16 0.28 -2.56 -2.08
N VAL A 17 -0.86 -2.05 -2.54
CA VAL A 17 -2.15 -2.75 -2.41
C VAL A 17 -2.17 -4.03 -3.25
N VAL A 18 -1.74 -3.94 -4.52
CA VAL A 18 -1.63 -5.12 -5.40
C VAL A 18 -0.69 -6.16 -4.78
N LYS A 19 0.42 -5.73 -4.19
CA LYS A 19 1.38 -6.63 -3.54
C LYS A 19 0.81 -7.33 -2.34
N GLY A 20 0.05 -6.62 -1.50
CA GLY A 20 -0.68 -7.21 -0.39
C GLY A 20 -1.71 -8.26 -0.85
N LEU A 21 -2.40 -7.99 -1.96
CA LEU A 21 -3.34 -8.94 -2.57
C LEU A 21 -2.62 -10.18 -3.11
N GLU A 22 -1.48 -10.04 -3.79
CA GLU A 22 -0.67 -11.18 -4.25
C GLU A 22 -0.27 -12.09 -3.08
N ILE A 23 0.19 -11.51 -1.96
CA ILE A 23 0.58 -12.26 -0.75
C ILE A 23 -0.61 -13.02 -0.17
N LEU A 24 -1.79 -12.39 -0.08
CA LEU A 24 -3.00 -13.05 0.39
C LEU A 24 -3.45 -14.17 -0.55
N GLN A 25 -3.36 -13.98 -1.87
CA GLN A 25 -3.69 -15.02 -2.85
C GLN A 25 -2.76 -16.23 -2.74
N ILE A 26 -1.46 -16.01 -2.53
CA ILE A 26 -0.49 -17.09 -2.29
C ILE A 26 -0.85 -17.86 -1.01
N ALA A 27 -1.26 -17.15 0.04
CA ALA A 27 -1.71 -17.76 1.29
C ALA A 27 -2.97 -18.63 1.11
N LEU A 28 -3.96 -18.13 0.35
CA LEU A 28 -5.20 -18.84 0.04
C LEU A 28 -4.95 -20.06 -0.86
N ALA A 29 -4.06 -19.95 -1.85
CA ALA A 29 -3.72 -21.04 -2.75
C ALA A 29 -2.86 -22.14 -2.11
N SER A 30 -2.25 -21.88 -0.95
CA SER A 30 -1.33 -22.82 -0.29
C SER A 30 -2.03 -24.07 0.23
N ASN A 31 -1.64 -25.27 -0.18
CA ASN A 31 -2.25 -26.53 0.30
C ASN A 31 -1.63 -27.09 1.61
N ARG A 32 -1.03 -26.23 2.44
CA ARG A 32 -0.35 -26.65 3.68
C ARG A 32 -1.35 -26.98 4.80
N GLU A 33 -0.98 -27.95 5.64
CA GLU A 33 -1.72 -28.39 6.82
C GLU A 33 -2.07 -27.24 7.79
N LYS A 34 -1.18 -26.23 7.90
CA LYS A 34 -1.39 -25.02 8.72
C LYS A 34 -1.85 -23.80 7.91
N ARG A 35 -2.82 -23.99 7.03
CA ARG A 35 -3.38 -22.94 6.15
C ARG A 35 -3.85 -21.68 6.89
N GLY A 36 -4.54 -21.86 8.03
CA GLY A 36 -5.14 -20.75 8.78
C GLY A 36 -4.14 -19.69 9.26
N GLY A 37 -2.95 -20.12 9.71
CA GLY A 37 -1.90 -19.20 10.15
C GLY A 37 -1.36 -18.34 9.00
N ILE A 38 -1.17 -18.95 7.82
CA ILE A 38 -0.63 -18.26 6.63
C ILE A 38 -1.67 -17.27 6.08
N ILE A 39 -2.95 -17.65 6.08
CA ILE A 39 -4.04 -16.75 5.64
C ILE A 39 -4.17 -15.56 6.58
N THR A 40 -4.14 -15.79 7.90
CA THR A 40 -4.20 -14.70 8.90
C THR A 40 -3.02 -13.73 8.74
N PHE A 41 -1.82 -14.26 8.53
CA PHE A 41 -0.64 -13.46 8.26
C PHE A 41 -0.80 -12.64 6.96
N GLY A 42 -1.25 -13.27 5.87
CA GLY A 42 -1.51 -12.58 4.60
C GLY A 42 -2.54 -11.46 4.72
N ALA A 43 -3.60 -11.66 5.52
CA ALA A 43 -4.61 -10.64 5.78
C ALA A 43 -4.03 -9.45 6.57
N LEU A 44 -3.20 -9.70 7.58
CA LEU A 44 -2.52 -8.65 8.33
C LEU A 44 -1.56 -7.83 7.45
N VAL A 45 -0.82 -8.50 6.55
CA VAL A 45 0.05 -7.83 5.59
C VAL A 45 -0.75 -6.94 4.63
N LEU A 46 -1.88 -7.42 4.11
CA LEU A 46 -2.76 -6.60 3.27
C LEU A 46 -3.24 -5.35 4.00
N ILE A 47 -3.68 -5.47 5.25
CA ILE A 47 -4.10 -4.32 6.06
C ILE A 47 -2.94 -3.32 6.23
N ALA A 48 -1.73 -3.81 6.55
CA ALA A 48 -0.54 -2.98 6.65
C ALA A 48 -0.21 -2.25 5.34
N CYS A 49 -0.34 -2.92 4.19
CA CYS A 49 -0.15 -2.30 2.87
C CYS A 49 -1.16 -1.18 2.60
N ILE A 50 -2.43 -1.37 2.97
CA ILE A 50 -3.48 -0.35 2.82
C ILE A 50 -3.19 0.87 3.70
N ILE A 51 -2.82 0.65 4.97
CA ILE A 51 -2.45 1.74 5.90
C ILE A 51 -1.24 2.50 5.37
N ALA A 52 -0.20 1.80 4.92
CA ALA A 52 1.00 2.41 4.36
C ALA A 52 0.66 3.25 3.11
N ALA A 53 -0.15 2.71 2.19
CA ALA A 53 -0.60 3.42 1.00
C ALA A 53 -1.35 4.72 1.35
N GLY A 54 -2.28 4.67 2.30
CA GLY A 54 -2.98 5.87 2.78
C GLY A 54 -2.04 6.90 3.44
N GLY A 55 -1.06 6.42 4.22
CA GLY A 55 -0.03 7.27 4.82
C GLY A 55 0.81 8.01 3.79
N PHE A 56 1.29 7.31 2.76
CA PHE A 56 2.07 7.92 1.69
C PHE A 56 1.29 8.97 0.89
N VAL A 57 0.00 8.72 0.60
CA VAL A 57 -0.88 9.69 -0.06
C VAL A 57 -1.07 10.93 0.82
N SER A 58 -1.40 10.76 2.10
CA SER A 58 -1.59 11.87 3.04
C SER A 58 -0.33 12.74 3.20
N MET A 59 0.85 12.11 3.29
CA MET A 59 2.12 12.84 3.34
C MET A 59 2.37 13.67 2.08
N GLN A 60 1.87 13.22 0.94
CA GLN A 60 2.07 13.94 -0.30
C GLN A 60 1.06 15.04 -0.55
N ASP A 61 -0.18 14.86 -0.10
CA ASP A 61 -1.16 15.95 -0.07
C ASP A 61 -0.65 17.12 0.78
N GLN A 62 0.02 16.84 1.90
CA GLN A 62 0.67 17.87 2.73
C GLN A 62 1.78 18.61 1.96
N GLN A 63 2.62 17.89 1.21
CA GLN A 63 3.67 18.50 0.38
C GLN A 63 3.10 19.33 -0.78
N ALA A 64 1.98 18.89 -1.36
CA ALA A 64 1.31 19.65 -2.41
C ALA A 64 0.70 20.96 -1.85
N GLN A 65 0.09 20.90 -0.67
CA GLN A 65 -0.49 22.06 0.01
C GLN A 65 0.57 23.08 0.41
N SER A 66 1.71 22.66 0.98
CA SER A 66 2.79 23.59 1.36
C SER A 66 3.33 24.35 0.15
N LEU A 67 3.45 23.70 -1.01
CA LEU A 67 3.88 24.34 -2.25
C LEU A 67 2.84 25.29 -2.86
N SER A 68 1.55 25.05 -2.62
CA SER A 68 0.48 25.96 -3.04
C SER A 68 0.36 27.19 -2.14
N SER A 69 0.73 27.08 -0.86
CA SER A 69 0.65 28.18 0.11
C SER A 69 1.83 29.17 0.03
N ASP A 70 2.97 28.74 -0.53
CA ASP A 70 4.17 29.56 -0.74
C ASP A 70 4.14 30.39 -2.04
N ARG A 71 3.03 30.33 -2.80
CA ARG A 71 2.79 31.08 -4.04
C ARG A 71 1.71 32.12 -3.85
#